data_AF-A0A1C6H4W6-F1
#
_entry.id   AF-A0A1C6H4W6-F1
#
_cell.length_a   1.000
_cell.length_b   1.000
_cell.length_c   1.000
_cell.angle_alpha   90.00
_cell.angle_beta   90.00
_cell.angle_gamma   90.00
#
_symmetry.space_group_name_H-M   'P 1'
#
loop_
_entity.id
_entity.type
_entity.pdbx_description
1 polymer ?
#
loop_
_entity_poly.entity_id
_entity_poly.type
_entity_poly.pdbx_seq_one_letter_code
_entity_poly.pdbx_strand_id
1 'polypeptide(L)'
;MKGKQKMLRVTAVLSALLLLIMTGCADKEQEKSVLQDGASVTGEEQKGQAVQENVGEVDTEAKEEESAESAPDPVPIEDPSAMPYADMPEFDSILQPDGKWPLKENGEKYKIGMSIPTIQEEIWQIQQTLIQEDAEKRGYEAVIQVADNDADRQIQQLQSLAAQGVDAIWVGAHDASTLGPVITEIADMGIPVVSQTRLPVDCPVAYHCNTDNTVLGTLHSEYIVHTLGITSGNFVILKGDARQITDVPQIYAGMMTEIQPYVDSGDIKIVLEQNCTDWKAEEAMKHAESALTLTNNEVDVFVCMNDGIASGVIAVLEQKGLAGKVIVTGMDSEGAALRRVMAGTQSMTIYKDITQMIQELANSCLAAKLGVKPHLEPNYTVDNGYGKIPTISMGAQIITKDNMNDILKDSYINLDEVLADSK
;
A
#
# COMPACT_ATOMS: atom_id res chain seq x y z
N MET A 1 -17.10 -45.55 36.32
CA MET A 1 -15.99 -45.58 35.31
C MET A 1 -15.92 -44.23 34.60
N LYS A 2 -14.81 -43.91 33.93
CA LYS A 2 -14.55 -42.67 33.17
C LYS A 2 -14.64 -41.38 34.00
N GLY A 3 -13.54 -41.07 34.70
CA GLY A 3 -13.35 -39.82 35.43
C GLY A 3 -11.90 -39.67 35.91
N LYS A 4 -10.97 -39.51 34.95
CA LYS A 4 -9.53 -39.12 35.10
C LYS A 4 -8.79 -39.44 33.78
N GLN A 5 -8.64 -38.46 32.89
CA GLN A 5 -7.64 -38.51 31.81
C GLN A 5 -7.31 -37.12 31.25
N LYS A 6 -6.92 -36.19 32.16
CA LYS A 6 -6.26 -34.92 31.85
C LYS A 6 -4.95 -34.86 32.66
N MET A 7 -3.86 -35.38 32.10
CA MET A 7 -2.44 -35.19 32.47
C MET A 7 -1.56 -36.12 31.61
N LEU A 8 -0.25 -35.86 31.56
CA LEU A 8 0.77 -36.51 30.70
C LEU A 8 0.54 -36.35 29.17
N ARG A 9 0.86 -35.15 28.65
CA ARG A 9 1.46 -34.95 27.30
C ARG A 9 1.98 -33.51 27.07
N VAL A 10 2.64 -32.93 28.08
CA VAL A 10 3.30 -31.60 28.00
C VAL A 10 4.70 -31.67 28.63
N THR A 11 5.56 -32.52 28.07
CA THR A 11 7.02 -32.59 28.35
C THR A 11 7.65 -33.59 27.37
N ALA A 12 8.36 -33.12 26.33
CA ALA A 12 9.31 -33.89 25.49
C ALA A 12 9.86 -33.15 24.24
N VAL A 13 9.49 -31.89 23.94
CA VAL A 13 10.03 -31.15 22.77
C VAL A 13 10.51 -29.74 23.17
N LEU A 14 11.51 -29.68 24.07
CA LEU A 14 12.10 -28.41 24.51
C LEU A 14 13.54 -28.60 25.07
N SER A 15 14.33 -29.44 24.42
CA SER A 15 15.70 -29.79 24.86
C SER A 15 16.59 -30.25 23.69
N ALA A 16 16.55 -29.54 22.55
CA ALA A 16 17.27 -29.95 21.33
C ALA A 16 17.79 -28.80 20.44
N LEU A 17 17.90 -27.55 20.95
CA LEU A 17 18.45 -26.43 20.15
C LEU A 17 19.13 -25.33 20.99
N LEU A 18 20.06 -25.71 21.89
CA LEU A 18 20.83 -24.73 22.69
C LEU A 18 22.25 -25.22 23.05
N LEU A 19 23.01 -25.74 22.07
CA LEU A 19 24.40 -26.15 22.29
C LEU A 19 25.21 -26.32 20.99
N LEU A 20 25.45 -25.23 20.24
CA LEU A 20 26.35 -25.26 19.07
C LEU A 20 27.01 -23.92 18.69
N ILE A 21 27.38 -23.10 19.68
CA ILE A 21 28.35 -22.00 19.52
C ILE A 21 29.32 -22.07 20.71
N MET A 22 30.62 -22.35 20.45
CA MET A 22 31.83 -22.17 21.31
C MET A 22 32.89 -23.25 21.07
N THR A 23 33.59 -23.22 19.93
CA THR A 23 35.02 -23.61 19.77
C THR A 23 35.43 -23.43 18.29
N GLY A 24 36.61 -22.86 18.02
CA GLY A 24 37.09 -22.70 16.62
C GLY A 24 38.10 -21.57 16.36
N CYS A 25 39.12 -21.40 17.21
CA CYS A 25 40.26 -20.52 16.87
C CYS A 25 41.20 -21.23 15.89
N ALA A 26 41.68 -20.53 14.85
CA ALA A 26 43.10 -20.49 14.45
C ALA A 26 43.34 -19.61 13.21
N ASP A 27 44.12 -18.55 13.40
CA ASP A 27 45.25 -18.10 12.58
C ASP A 27 45.14 -18.04 11.04
N LYS A 28 45.26 -16.81 10.53
CA LYS A 28 46.40 -16.47 9.66
C LYS A 28 46.87 -15.03 9.87
N GLU A 29 48.18 -14.85 9.82
CA GLU A 29 48.88 -13.61 10.14
C GLU A 29 49.25 -12.77 8.91
N GLN A 30 49.37 -11.45 9.14
CA GLN A 30 50.30 -10.50 8.47
C GLN A 30 50.07 -10.27 6.94
N GLU A 31 50.49 -9.15 6.35
CA GLU A 31 51.42 -8.10 6.82
C GLU A 31 50.79 -6.71 7.03
N LYS A 32 51.53 -5.83 7.71
CA LYS A 32 51.34 -4.38 7.72
C LYS A 32 52.48 -3.72 6.94
N SER A 33 52.20 -2.58 6.31
CA SER A 33 53.15 -1.46 6.33
C SER A 33 52.41 -0.14 6.58
N VAL A 34 53.10 0.81 7.17
CA VAL A 34 52.58 2.11 7.64
C VAL A 34 53.60 3.18 7.26
N LEU A 35 53.13 4.44 7.19
CA LEU A 35 53.80 5.76 7.19
C LEU A 35 53.46 6.53 5.91
N GLN A 36 52.79 7.70 5.91
CA GLN A 36 52.86 8.96 6.68
C GLN A 36 53.65 10.08 5.98
N ASP A 37 53.05 11.28 6.06
CA ASP A 37 53.62 12.63 5.98
C ASP A 37 54.27 13.11 4.65
N GLY A 38 54.13 14.41 4.36
CA GLY A 38 54.82 15.07 3.24
C GLY A 38 54.05 16.25 2.62
N ALA A 39 54.20 17.46 3.17
CA ALA A 39 53.44 18.63 2.75
C ALA A 39 54.09 19.50 1.64
N SER A 40 53.25 20.36 1.05
CA SER A 40 53.54 21.73 0.57
C SER A 40 54.14 22.05 -0.83
N VAL A 41 53.33 22.78 -1.60
CA VAL A 41 53.58 24.08 -2.30
C VAL A 41 54.75 24.23 -3.29
N THR A 42 54.41 24.50 -4.57
CA THR A 42 54.94 25.52 -5.54
C THR A 42 54.48 25.12 -6.97
N GLY A 43 54.33 25.99 -7.99
CA GLY A 43 54.32 27.45 -8.06
C GLY A 43 54.69 27.99 -9.46
N GLU A 44 53.77 28.70 -10.16
CA GLU A 44 53.97 29.48 -11.41
C GLU A 44 54.40 28.66 -12.66
N GLU A 45 54.38 29.08 -13.95
CA GLU A 45 53.94 30.28 -14.72
C GLU A 45 53.60 29.79 -16.19
N GLN A 46 53.14 30.49 -17.24
CA GLN A 46 52.74 31.88 -17.61
C GLN A 46 51.87 31.82 -18.91
N LYS A 47 51.15 32.92 -19.26
CA LYS A 47 50.51 33.26 -20.57
C LYS A 47 49.19 32.53 -20.93
N GLY A 48 48.09 33.20 -21.32
CA GLY A 48 47.75 34.63 -21.25
C GLY A 48 47.72 35.38 -22.59
N GLN A 49 46.51 35.68 -23.08
CA GLN A 49 46.23 36.75 -24.05
C GLN A 49 44.74 37.18 -23.94
N ALA A 50 44.47 38.49 -23.82
CA ALA A 50 43.12 39.08 -23.97
C ALA A 50 42.83 39.32 -25.46
N VAL A 51 41.67 39.78 -25.97
CA VAL A 51 40.75 40.90 -25.66
C VAL A 51 39.40 40.51 -26.38
N GLN A 52 38.16 40.87 -25.99
CA GLN A 52 37.58 42.21 -25.84
C GLN A 52 36.21 42.18 -25.12
N GLU A 53 35.73 43.34 -24.67
CA GLU A 53 34.37 43.54 -24.15
C GLU A 53 33.30 43.43 -25.24
N ASN A 54 32.10 43.01 -24.86
CA ASN A 54 30.89 43.68 -25.34
C ASN A 54 29.78 43.57 -24.28
N VAL A 55 29.16 44.67 -23.90
CA VAL A 55 28.01 44.69 -22.98
C VAL A 55 26.74 44.64 -23.83
N GLY A 56 25.94 43.59 -23.63
CA GLY A 56 24.59 43.47 -24.17
C GLY A 56 23.60 43.25 -23.02
N GLU A 57 22.44 43.88 -23.11
CA GLU A 57 21.33 43.61 -22.21
C GLU A 57 20.88 42.15 -22.36
N VAL A 58 20.52 41.53 -21.24
CA VAL A 58 19.78 40.27 -21.20
C VAL A 58 18.54 40.56 -20.37
N ASP A 59 17.38 40.50 -21.01
CA ASP A 59 16.09 40.77 -20.38
C ASP A 59 15.81 39.80 -19.23
N THR A 60 15.08 40.29 -18.23
CA THR A 60 14.64 39.48 -17.10
C THR A 60 13.42 38.64 -17.48
N GLU A 61 13.64 37.56 -18.23
CA GLU A 61 12.68 36.47 -18.28
C GLU A 61 12.68 35.75 -16.93
N ALA A 62 11.52 35.70 -16.29
CA ALA A 62 11.33 34.95 -15.07
C ALA A 62 11.46 33.45 -15.37
N LYS A 63 12.12 32.70 -14.50
CA LYS A 63 11.90 31.26 -14.46
C LYS A 63 10.50 31.02 -13.93
N GLU A 64 9.66 30.41 -14.75
CA GLU A 64 8.40 29.83 -14.29
C GLU A 64 8.70 28.78 -13.23
N GLU A 65 7.90 28.76 -12.17
CA GLU A 65 7.99 27.76 -11.12
C GLU A 65 7.36 26.47 -11.64
N GLU A 66 8.03 25.33 -11.47
CA GLU A 66 7.39 24.02 -11.63
C GLU A 66 6.37 23.84 -10.49
N SER A 67 5.18 24.41 -10.67
CA SER A 67 4.00 24.09 -9.87
C SER A 67 3.76 22.59 -9.98
N ALA A 68 3.67 21.90 -8.85
CA ALA A 68 3.32 20.49 -8.84
C ALA A 68 1.96 20.29 -9.52
N GLU A 69 1.95 19.69 -10.71
CA GLU A 69 0.69 19.32 -11.37
C GLU A 69 -0.06 18.37 -10.44
N SER A 70 -1.30 18.75 -10.10
CA SER A 70 -2.24 17.85 -9.42
C SER A 70 -2.35 16.57 -10.26
N ALA A 71 -2.10 15.41 -9.65
CA ALA A 71 -2.26 14.13 -10.33
C ALA A 71 -3.65 14.08 -10.98
N PRO A 72 -3.76 13.83 -12.30
CA PRO A 72 -5.02 14.01 -13.02
C PRO A 72 -6.07 13.05 -12.48
N ASP A 73 -7.29 13.56 -12.29
CA ASP A 73 -8.41 12.79 -11.75
C ASP A 73 -8.62 11.47 -12.52
N PRO A 74 -8.93 10.36 -11.83
CA PRO A 74 -9.21 9.08 -12.47
C PRO A 74 -10.33 9.21 -13.50
N VAL A 75 -10.02 8.89 -14.76
CA VAL A 75 -10.90 9.20 -15.90
C VAL A 75 -12.17 8.33 -15.84
N PRO A 76 -13.37 8.90 -15.61
CA PRO A 76 -14.60 8.13 -15.53
C PRO A 76 -14.94 7.49 -16.89
N ILE A 77 -15.69 6.39 -16.86
CA ILE A 77 -16.13 5.75 -18.10
C ILE A 77 -17.32 6.54 -18.68
N GLU A 78 -17.07 7.30 -19.76
CA GLU A 78 -18.08 8.13 -20.43
C GLU A 78 -19.24 7.32 -21.04
N ASP A 79 -18.95 6.10 -21.52
CA ASP A 79 -19.96 5.16 -22.06
C ASP A 79 -19.55 3.71 -21.74
N PRO A 80 -20.12 3.08 -20.69
CA PRO A 80 -19.88 1.69 -20.38
C PRO A 80 -20.30 0.71 -21.49
N SER A 81 -21.22 1.10 -22.38
CA SER A 81 -21.65 0.25 -23.51
C SER A 81 -20.64 0.20 -24.66
N ALA A 82 -19.63 1.08 -24.65
CA ALA A 82 -18.50 1.04 -25.57
C ALA A 82 -17.33 0.15 -25.09
N MET A 83 -17.43 -0.45 -23.89
CA MET A 83 -16.35 -1.24 -23.29
C MET A 83 -16.23 -2.64 -23.94
N PRO A 84 -15.03 -3.26 -23.97
CA PRO A 84 -14.83 -4.55 -24.64
C PRO A 84 -15.68 -5.72 -24.12
N TYR A 85 -16.23 -5.61 -22.91
CA TYR A 85 -17.11 -6.60 -22.28
C TYR A 85 -18.61 -6.31 -22.47
N ALA A 86 -19.02 -5.20 -23.10
CA ALA A 86 -20.42 -4.78 -23.11
C ALA A 86 -21.38 -5.79 -23.78
N ASP A 87 -20.93 -6.45 -24.86
CA ASP A 87 -21.67 -7.50 -25.58
C ASP A 87 -21.49 -8.92 -24.97
N MET A 88 -20.73 -9.07 -23.89
CA MET A 88 -20.51 -10.37 -23.23
C MET A 88 -21.71 -10.78 -22.36
N PRO A 89 -21.90 -12.09 -22.07
CA PRO A 89 -22.94 -12.54 -21.14
C PRO A 89 -22.78 -11.96 -19.74
N GLU A 90 -23.88 -11.78 -19.02
CA GLU A 90 -23.91 -11.32 -17.63
C GLU A 90 -23.20 -12.33 -16.70
N PHE A 91 -22.48 -11.84 -15.68
CA PHE A 91 -21.72 -12.70 -14.75
C PHE A 91 -22.61 -13.75 -14.06
N ASP A 92 -23.81 -13.37 -13.61
CA ASP A 92 -24.73 -14.29 -12.94
C ASP A 92 -25.19 -15.46 -13.83
N SER A 93 -25.05 -15.36 -15.15
CA SER A 93 -25.46 -16.42 -16.09
C SER A 93 -24.58 -17.67 -16.06
N ILE A 94 -23.36 -17.58 -15.50
CA ILE A 94 -22.44 -18.72 -15.34
C ILE A 94 -22.48 -19.35 -13.93
N LEU A 95 -23.20 -18.77 -12.97
CA LEU A 95 -23.27 -19.28 -11.60
C LEU A 95 -24.15 -20.53 -11.47
N GLN A 96 -23.81 -21.38 -10.51
CA GLN A 96 -24.63 -22.51 -10.10
C GLN A 96 -25.90 -22.04 -9.37
N PRO A 97 -26.99 -22.84 -9.33
CA PRO A 97 -28.22 -22.48 -8.64
C PRO A 97 -28.12 -22.23 -7.12
N ASP A 98 -26.98 -22.55 -6.48
CA ASP A 98 -26.67 -22.20 -5.08
C ASP A 98 -25.77 -20.97 -4.94
N GLY A 99 -25.54 -20.21 -6.02
CA GLY A 99 -24.72 -19.00 -6.07
C GLY A 99 -23.21 -19.24 -6.20
N LYS A 100 -22.78 -20.50 -6.34
CA LYS A 100 -21.36 -20.85 -6.48
C LYS A 100 -20.85 -20.74 -7.90
N TRP A 101 -19.53 -20.67 -8.03
CA TRP A 101 -18.87 -20.70 -9.32
C TRP A 101 -19.14 -22.03 -10.06
N PRO A 102 -19.15 -22.02 -11.39
CA PRO A 102 -19.26 -23.24 -12.19
C PRO A 102 -18.03 -24.15 -11.94
N LEU A 103 -18.20 -25.44 -12.21
CA LEU A 103 -17.07 -26.35 -12.41
C LEU A 103 -16.62 -26.31 -13.88
N LYS A 104 -15.37 -26.69 -14.13
CA LYS A 104 -14.86 -26.96 -15.48
C LYS A 104 -15.54 -28.21 -16.08
N GLU A 105 -15.42 -28.41 -17.40
CA GLU A 105 -15.97 -29.59 -18.09
C GLU A 105 -15.46 -30.93 -17.54
N ASN A 106 -14.24 -30.96 -16.97
CA ASN A 106 -13.65 -32.13 -16.34
C ASN A 106 -14.10 -32.35 -14.87
N GLY A 107 -14.95 -31.48 -14.33
CA GLY A 107 -15.44 -31.51 -12.94
C GLY A 107 -14.51 -30.85 -11.92
N GLU A 108 -13.40 -30.24 -12.33
CA GLU A 108 -12.50 -29.50 -11.44
C GLU A 108 -13.02 -28.09 -11.13
N LYS A 109 -12.52 -27.50 -10.03
CA LYS A 109 -12.72 -26.09 -9.71
C LYS A 109 -11.90 -25.20 -10.65
N TYR A 110 -12.32 -23.95 -10.84
CA TYR A 110 -11.42 -22.90 -11.33
C TYR A 110 -10.38 -22.56 -10.26
N LYS A 111 -9.16 -22.29 -10.70
CA LYS A 111 -7.97 -22.06 -9.88
C LYS A 111 -7.43 -20.66 -10.14
N ILE A 112 -7.47 -19.80 -9.13
CA ILE A 112 -6.92 -18.45 -9.21
C ILE A 112 -5.54 -18.45 -8.56
N GLY A 113 -4.52 -18.12 -9.35
CA GLY A 113 -3.17 -17.88 -8.82
C GLY A 113 -3.10 -16.48 -8.23
N MET A 114 -2.55 -16.33 -7.03
CA MET A 114 -2.52 -15.03 -6.35
C MET A 114 -1.10 -14.72 -5.87
N SER A 115 -0.60 -13.53 -6.18
CA SER A 115 0.69 -13.04 -5.68
C SER A 115 0.50 -11.68 -4.98
N ILE A 116 0.61 -11.70 -3.65
CA ILE A 116 0.46 -10.52 -2.79
C ILE A 116 1.84 -10.04 -2.30
N PRO A 117 2.05 -8.74 -2.07
CA PRO A 117 3.39 -8.19 -1.89
C PRO A 117 4.03 -8.63 -0.57
N THR A 118 3.24 -8.78 0.49
CA THR A 118 3.75 -9.11 1.83
C THR A 118 2.64 -9.63 2.74
N ILE A 119 3.04 -10.09 3.93
CA ILE A 119 2.15 -10.25 5.09
C ILE A 119 2.68 -9.47 6.31
N GLN A 120 3.60 -8.51 6.09
CA GLN A 120 4.18 -7.66 7.14
C GLN A 120 3.23 -6.50 7.53
N GLU A 121 2.36 -6.05 6.63
CA GLU A 121 1.26 -5.12 6.90
C GLU A 121 0.00 -5.92 7.32
N GLU A 122 -0.77 -5.49 8.33
CA GLU A 122 -1.89 -6.28 8.90
C GLU A 122 -2.98 -6.54 7.84
N ILE A 123 -3.23 -5.55 6.97
CA ILE A 123 -4.25 -5.59 5.92
C ILE A 123 -4.08 -6.74 4.93
N TRP A 124 -2.85 -7.17 4.61
CA TRP A 124 -2.62 -8.31 3.71
C TRP A 124 -2.79 -9.67 4.42
N GLN A 125 -2.60 -9.74 5.74
CA GLN A 125 -2.90 -10.95 6.54
C GLN A 125 -4.42 -11.20 6.59
N ILE A 126 -5.18 -10.11 6.81
CA ILE A 126 -6.65 -10.13 6.80
C ILE A 126 -7.15 -10.59 5.43
N GLN A 127 -6.62 -10.02 4.35
CA GLN A 127 -6.98 -10.43 2.99
C GLN A 127 -6.67 -11.90 2.70
N GLN A 128 -5.49 -12.40 3.06
CA GLN A 128 -5.14 -13.82 2.88
C GLN A 128 -6.15 -14.76 3.56
N THR A 129 -6.69 -14.38 4.71
CA THR A 129 -7.72 -15.14 5.43
C THR A 129 -9.07 -15.08 4.69
N LEU A 130 -9.55 -13.88 4.38
CA LEU A 130 -10.84 -13.67 3.70
C LEU A 130 -10.88 -14.28 2.28
N ILE A 131 -9.74 -14.30 1.57
CA ILE A 131 -9.58 -14.99 0.27
C ILE A 131 -9.85 -16.49 0.39
N GLN A 132 -9.32 -17.13 1.43
CA GLN A 132 -9.50 -18.57 1.66
C GLN A 132 -10.96 -18.89 2.01
N GLU A 133 -11.59 -18.05 2.83
CA GLU A 133 -13.02 -18.17 3.17
C GLU A 133 -13.91 -18.00 1.94
N ASP A 134 -13.64 -17.03 1.06
CA ASP A 134 -14.41 -16.84 -0.18
C ASP A 134 -14.21 -18.01 -1.17
N ALA A 135 -13.00 -18.53 -1.29
CA ALA A 135 -12.69 -19.71 -2.11
C ALA A 135 -13.45 -20.97 -1.66
N GLU A 136 -13.54 -21.20 -0.35
CA GLU A 136 -14.30 -22.30 0.23
C GLU A 136 -15.81 -22.11 0.08
N LYS A 137 -16.32 -20.91 0.38
CA LYS A 137 -17.73 -20.51 0.26
C LYS A 137 -18.26 -20.61 -1.18
N ARG A 138 -17.51 -20.07 -2.15
CA ARG A 138 -17.95 -19.89 -3.55
C ARG A 138 -17.49 -21.01 -4.48
N GLY A 139 -16.54 -21.84 -4.05
CA GLY A 139 -16.22 -23.10 -4.73
C GLY A 139 -15.05 -23.06 -5.71
N TYR A 140 -14.15 -22.08 -5.63
CA TYR A 140 -12.90 -22.05 -6.41
C TYR A 140 -11.69 -22.56 -5.61
N GLU A 141 -10.51 -22.63 -6.24
CA GLU A 141 -9.22 -22.95 -5.60
C GLU A 141 -8.34 -21.69 -5.62
N ALA A 142 -7.87 -21.25 -4.45
CA ALA A 142 -6.92 -20.15 -4.33
C ALA A 142 -5.49 -20.70 -4.17
N VAL A 143 -4.54 -20.21 -4.96
CA VAL A 143 -3.11 -20.55 -4.82
C VAL A 143 -2.34 -19.28 -4.48
N ILE A 144 -2.30 -18.95 -3.18
CA ILE A 144 -1.71 -17.72 -2.66
C ILE A 144 -0.20 -17.89 -2.48
N GLN A 145 0.57 -16.94 -3.03
CA GLN A 145 2.01 -16.80 -2.81
C GLN A 145 2.28 -15.37 -2.31
N VAL A 146 3.22 -15.23 -1.37
CA VAL A 146 3.56 -13.96 -0.72
C VAL A 146 4.98 -13.58 -1.11
N ALA A 147 5.20 -12.37 -1.61
CA ALA A 147 6.52 -11.93 -2.08
C ALA A 147 7.48 -11.53 -0.95
N ASP A 148 6.98 -11.21 0.26
CA ASP A 148 7.73 -10.73 1.43
C ASP A 148 8.55 -9.44 1.16
N ASN A 149 8.00 -8.52 0.36
CA ASN A 149 8.65 -7.27 -0.08
C ASN A 149 9.89 -7.48 -1.00
N ASP A 150 9.90 -8.57 -1.79
CA ASP A 150 10.94 -8.91 -2.77
C ASP A 150 10.35 -9.05 -4.19
N ALA A 151 10.78 -8.19 -5.12
CA ALA A 151 10.25 -8.13 -6.49
C ALA A 151 10.77 -9.28 -7.39
N ASP A 152 12.03 -9.68 -7.26
CA ASP A 152 12.60 -10.81 -8.01
C ASP A 152 11.90 -12.12 -7.62
N ARG A 153 11.56 -12.25 -6.33
CA ARG A 153 10.70 -13.32 -5.83
C ARG A 153 9.27 -13.20 -6.38
N GLN A 154 8.68 -12.00 -6.44
CA GLN A 154 7.34 -11.83 -6.99
C GLN A 154 7.26 -12.27 -8.46
N ILE A 155 8.26 -11.92 -9.27
CA ILE A 155 8.38 -12.37 -10.68
C ILE A 155 8.43 -13.90 -10.76
N GLN A 156 9.25 -14.55 -9.94
CA GLN A 156 9.34 -16.02 -9.88
C GLN A 156 8.01 -16.68 -9.45
N GLN A 157 7.25 -16.04 -8.55
CA GLN A 157 5.94 -16.52 -8.13
C GLN A 157 4.90 -16.44 -9.25
N LEU A 158 4.85 -15.32 -9.98
CA LEU A 158 3.97 -15.15 -11.14
C LEU A 158 4.26 -16.20 -12.23
N GLN A 159 5.53 -16.43 -12.56
CA GLN A 159 5.95 -17.50 -13.48
C GLN A 159 5.58 -18.90 -12.96
N SER A 160 5.76 -19.15 -11.65
CA SER A 160 5.38 -20.41 -11.00
C SER A 160 3.86 -20.66 -11.05
N LEU A 161 3.04 -19.63 -10.88
CA LEU A 161 1.58 -19.73 -10.98
C LEU A 161 1.14 -20.02 -12.42
N ALA A 162 1.70 -19.31 -13.41
CA ALA A 162 1.41 -19.55 -14.82
C ALA A 162 1.83 -20.97 -15.26
N ALA A 163 3.00 -21.44 -14.84
CA ALA A 163 3.49 -22.79 -15.10
C ALA A 163 2.66 -23.90 -14.41
N GLN A 164 1.91 -23.57 -13.35
CA GLN A 164 0.95 -24.47 -12.70
C GLN A 164 -0.40 -24.56 -13.43
N GLY A 165 -0.61 -23.79 -14.50
CA GLY A 165 -1.86 -23.80 -15.26
C GLY A 165 -3.05 -23.23 -14.48
N VAL A 166 -2.82 -22.17 -13.70
CA VAL A 166 -3.92 -21.39 -13.10
C VAL A 166 -4.80 -20.79 -14.20
N ASP A 167 -6.09 -20.62 -13.91
CA ASP A 167 -7.05 -20.13 -14.88
C ASP A 167 -6.90 -18.63 -15.13
N ALA A 168 -6.60 -17.87 -14.08
CA ALA A 168 -6.31 -16.45 -14.09
C ALA A 168 -5.33 -16.12 -12.96
N ILE A 169 -4.71 -14.94 -13.01
CA ILE A 169 -3.80 -14.43 -11.97
C ILE A 169 -4.34 -13.14 -11.36
N TRP A 170 -4.27 -13.04 -10.04
CA TRP A 170 -4.49 -11.85 -9.24
C TRP A 170 -3.13 -11.40 -8.69
N VAL A 171 -2.75 -10.14 -8.95
CA VAL A 171 -1.50 -9.55 -8.44
C VAL A 171 -1.75 -8.27 -7.64
N GLY A 172 -1.10 -8.16 -6.47
CA GLY A 172 -0.88 -6.87 -5.79
C GLY A 172 0.62 -6.57 -5.86
N ALA A 173 1.01 -5.50 -6.57
CA ALA A 173 2.43 -5.28 -6.86
C ALA A 173 3.25 -4.88 -5.62
N HIS A 174 4.46 -5.44 -5.47
CA HIS A 174 5.44 -4.90 -4.52
C HIS A 174 6.28 -3.76 -5.14
N ASP A 175 6.54 -3.84 -6.43
CA ASP A 175 7.11 -2.75 -7.22
C ASP A 175 6.43 -2.76 -8.59
N ALA A 176 5.52 -1.81 -8.79
CA ALA A 176 4.68 -1.72 -9.99
C ALA A 176 5.49 -1.64 -11.30
N SER A 177 6.71 -1.10 -11.25
CA SER A 177 7.59 -0.93 -12.41
C SER A 177 8.27 -2.22 -12.87
N THR A 178 8.38 -3.22 -11.98
CA THR A 178 9.16 -4.43 -12.25
C THR A 178 8.37 -5.57 -12.91
N LEU A 179 7.05 -5.60 -12.74
CA LEU A 179 6.23 -6.76 -13.10
C LEU A 179 5.77 -6.78 -14.57
N GLY A 180 5.93 -5.67 -15.29
CA GLY A 180 5.38 -5.51 -16.64
C GLY A 180 5.80 -6.62 -17.64
N PRO A 181 7.09 -6.99 -17.74
CA PRO A 181 7.54 -8.05 -18.65
C PRO A 181 6.94 -9.44 -18.35
N VAL A 182 6.84 -9.82 -17.06
CA VAL A 182 6.28 -11.12 -16.66
C VAL A 182 4.76 -11.16 -16.80
N ILE A 183 4.06 -10.06 -16.54
CA ILE A 183 2.61 -9.96 -16.79
C ILE A 183 2.30 -10.06 -18.28
N THR A 184 3.16 -9.50 -19.14
CA THR A 184 3.05 -9.64 -20.60
C THR A 184 3.27 -11.10 -21.05
N GLU A 185 4.31 -11.77 -20.55
CA GLU A 185 4.55 -13.22 -20.79
C GLU A 185 3.31 -14.07 -20.42
N ILE A 186 2.67 -13.77 -19.30
CA ILE A 186 1.50 -14.47 -18.77
C ILE A 186 0.24 -14.20 -19.60
N ALA A 187 0.04 -12.95 -20.06
CA ALA A 187 -1.07 -12.60 -20.94
C ALA A 187 -0.94 -13.26 -22.32
N ASP A 188 0.27 -13.34 -22.88
CA ASP A 188 0.55 -14.06 -24.13
C ASP A 188 0.28 -15.58 -24.02
N MET A 189 0.34 -16.15 -22.81
CA MET A 189 -0.09 -17.53 -22.53
C MET A 189 -1.63 -17.71 -22.46
N GLY A 190 -2.42 -16.63 -22.58
CA GLY A 190 -3.88 -16.68 -22.44
C GLY A 190 -4.37 -16.82 -20.99
N ILE A 191 -3.54 -16.40 -20.02
CA ILE A 191 -3.92 -16.31 -18.61
C ILE A 191 -4.19 -14.83 -18.30
N PRO A 192 -5.46 -14.42 -18.08
CA PRO A 192 -5.76 -13.03 -17.77
C PRO A 192 -5.19 -12.64 -16.40
N VAL A 193 -4.62 -11.45 -16.33
CA VAL A 193 -4.10 -10.84 -15.09
C VAL A 193 -5.05 -9.75 -14.62
N VAL A 194 -5.50 -9.84 -13.37
CA VAL A 194 -6.25 -8.83 -12.64
C VAL A 194 -5.35 -8.26 -11.56
N SER A 195 -5.44 -6.95 -11.32
CA SER A 195 -4.61 -6.28 -10.32
C SER A 195 -5.45 -5.71 -9.16
N GLN A 196 -4.84 -5.67 -7.99
CA GLN A 196 -5.42 -5.13 -6.76
C GLN A 196 -4.56 -3.97 -6.24
N THR A 197 -5.21 -2.84 -5.94
CA THR A 197 -4.68 -1.61 -5.29
C THR A 197 -3.41 -1.00 -5.90
N ARG A 198 -2.31 -1.74 -5.89
CA ARG A 198 -0.98 -1.42 -6.43
C ARG A 198 -0.90 -1.95 -7.88
N LEU A 199 -1.16 -1.08 -8.86
CA LEU A 199 -1.35 -1.41 -10.28
C LEU A 199 -0.01 -1.56 -11.03
N PRO A 200 0.29 -2.73 -11.65
CA PRO A 200 1.46 -2.87 -12.52
C PRO A 200 1.38 -1.98 -13.78
N VAL A 201 2.52 -1.40 -14.17
CA VAL A 201 2.65 -0.53 -15.35
C VAL A 201 3.27 -1.23 -16.55
N ASP A 202 3.09 -0.63 -17.74
CA ASP A 202 3.63 -1.06 -19.04
C ASP A 202 3.27 -2.51 -19.45
N CYS A 203 2.13 -3.02 -18.98
CA CYS A 203 1.66 -4.39 -19.29
C CYS A 203 0.12 -4.53 -19.39
N PRO A 204 -0.36 -5.56 -20.13
CA PRO A 204 -1.78 -5.88 -20.21
C PRO A 204 -2.36 -6.36 -18.87
N VAL A 205 -3.32 -5.59 -18.34
CA VAL A 205 -4.14 -5.95 -17.18
C VAL A 205 -5.60 -5.96 -17.60
N ALA A 206 -6.34 -7.03 -17.29
CA ALA A 206 -7.73 -7.20 -17.72
C ALA A 206 -8.71 -6.32 -16.92
N TYR A 207 -8.50 -6.25 -15.60
CA TYR A 207 -9.26 -5.43 -14.67
C TYR A 207 -8.36 -4.98 -13.51
N HIS A 208 -8.65 -3.81 -12.95
CA HIS A 208 -8.10 -3.34 -11.68
C HIS A 208 -9.22 -3.21 -10.65
N CYS A 209 -9.00 -3.66 -9.42
CA CYS A 209 -9.92 -3.40 -8.30
C CYS A 209 -9.19 -2.63 -7.21
N ASN A 210 -9.73 -1.47 -6.84
CA ASN A 210 -9.14 -0.59 -5.85
C ASN A 210 -10.24 0.17 -5.08
N THR A 211 -9.88 0.91 -4.05
CA THR A 211 -10.65 2.10 -3.68
C THR A 211 -9.92 3.30 -4.27
N ASP A 212 -10.62 4.22 -4.92
CA ASP A 212 -10.04 5.45 -5.49
C ASP A 212 -9.01 6.09 -4.54
N ASN A 213 -7.75 6.14 -5.00
CA ASN A 213 -6.61 6.59 -4.21
C ASN A 213 -6.68 8.08 -3.88
N THR A 214 -7.17 8.91 -4.82
CA THR A 214 -7.35 10.34 -4.58
C THR A 214 -8.41 10.55 -3.52
N VAL A 215 -9.55 9.85 -3.61
CA VAL A 215 -10.61 9.88 -2.58
C VAL A 215 -10.07 9.42 -1.22
N LEU A 216 -9.29 8.33 -1.15
CA LEU A 216 -8.66 7.90 0.10
C LEU A 216 -7.81 9.01 0.71
N GLY A 217 -6.99 9.69 -0.09
CA GLY A 217 -6.22 10.84 0.35
C GLY A 217 -7.10 11.99 0.83
N THR A 218 -8.11 12.36 0.05
CA THR A 218 -9.01 13.49 0.35
C THR A 218 -9.71 13.32 1.69
N LEU A 219 -10.11 12.10 2.07
CA LEU A 219 -10.68 11.78 3.39
C LEU A 219 -9.74 12.12 4.58
N HIS A 220 -8.41 12.12 4.40
CA HIS A 220 -7.50 12.66 5.42
C HIS A 220 -7.63 14.18 5.53
N SER A 221 -7.62 14.88 4.39
CA SER A 221 -7.64 16.34 4.32
C SER A 221 -8.98 16.93 4.81
N GLU A 222 -10.11 16.35 4.39
CA GLU A 222 -11.46 16.71 4.85
C GLU A 222 -11.63 16.48 6.36
N TYR A 223 -11.05 15.42 6.91
CA TYR A 223 -11.11 15.20 8.35
C TYR A 223 -10.40 16.32 9.12
N ILE A 224 -9.20 16.71 8.69
CA ILE A 224 -8.42 17.75 9.36
C ILE A 224 -9.08 19.13 9.18
N VAL A 225 -9.46 19.48 7.96
CA VAL A 225 -9.94 20.83 7.60
C VAL A 225 -11.42 21.01 7.88
N HIS A 226 -12.27 20.09 7.39
CA HIS A 226 -13.73 20.20 7.51
C HIS A 226 -14.29 19.64 8.83
N THR A 227 -13.73 18.54 9.35
CA THR A 227 -14.25 17.90 10.58
C THR A 227 -13.63 18.49 11.85
N LEU A 228 -12.32 18.75 11.87
CA LEU A 228 -11.65 19.36 13.04
C LEU A 228 -11.51 20.89 12.96
N GLY A 229 -11.68 21.50 11.77
CA GLY A 229 -11.53 22.95 11.58
C GLY A 229 -10.08 23.45 11.64
N ILE A 230 -9.09 22.57 11.41
CA ILE A 230 -7.67 22.90 11.54
C ILE A 230 -7.17 23.44 10.20
N THR A 231 -6.93 24.75 10.17
CA THR A 231 -6.54 25.52 8.98
C THR A 231 -5.21 26.25 9.15
N SER A 232 -4.48 25.97 10.23
CA SER A 232 -3.14 26.53 10.50
C SER A 232 -2.34 25.62 11.44
N GLY A 233 -1.01 25.79 11.45
CA GLY A 233 -0.10 25.08 12.36
C GLY A 233 1.06 24.35 11.68
N ASN A 234 1.85 23.63 12.47
CA ASN A 234 2.98 22.81 12.01
C ASN A 234 2.50 21.39 11.68
N PHE A 235 2.59 21.02 10.40
CA PHE A 235 2.13 19.74 9.86
C PHE A 235 3.29 18.85 9.43
N VAL A 236 3.14 17.54 9.62
CA VAL A 236 4.06 16.50 9.12
C VAL A 236 3.29 15.54 8.22
N ILE A 237 3.85 15.21 7.06
CA ILE A 237 3.22 14.30 6.09
C ILE A 237 4.11 13.07 5.91
N LEU A 238 3.57 11.89 6.24
CA LEU A 238 4.27 10.61 6.12
C LEU A 238 3.56 9.71 5.11
N LYS A 239 4.20 9.54 3.95
CA LYS A 239 3.72 8.82 2.77
C LYS A 239 4.17 7.35 2.80
N GLY A 240 3.53 6.50 2.00
CA GLY A 240 3.91 5.10 1.80
C GLY A 240 5.23 4.89 1.07
N ASP A 241 5.48 3.67 0.62
CA ASP A 241 6.71 3.33 -0.11
C ASP A 241 6.80 3.99 -1.49
N ALA A 242 7.95 4.58 -1.83
CA ALA A 242 8.13 5.31 -3.10
C ALA A 242 8.13 4.43 -4.36
N ARG A 243 8.25 3.09 -4.25
CA ARG A 243 8.08 2.13 -5.36
C ARG A 243 6.63 1.93 -5.78
N GLN A 244 5.69 2.36 -4.94
CA GLN A 244 4.24 2.27 -5.18
C GLN A 244 3.77 3.48 -6.00
N ILE A 245 4.34 3.58 -7.21
CA ILE A 245 4.27 4.75 -8.10
C ILE A 245 2.87 5.05 -8.64
N THR A 246 1.92 4.11 -8.54
CA THR A 246 0.54 4.28 -9.01
C THR A 246 -0.39 4.84 -7.93
N ASP A 247 -0.13 4.55 -6.67
CA ASP A 247 -1.06 4.76 -5.55
C ASP A 247 -0.54 5.81 -4.56
N VAL A 248 0.72 5.73 -4.12
CA VAL A 248 1.27 6.69 -3.16
C VAL A 248 1.24 8.15 -3.66
N PRO A 249 1.49 8.46 -4.94
CA PRO A 249 1.31 9.82 -5.46
C PRO A 249 -0.15 10.29 -5.49
N GLN A 250 -1.11 9.40 -5.79
CA GLN A 250 -2.54 9.72 -5.84
C GLN A 250 -3.11 9.95 -4.44
N ILE A 251 -2.79 9.08 -3.48
CA ILE A 251 -3.18 9.26 -2.07
C ILE A 251 -2.52 10.54 -1.52
N TYR A 252 -1.27 10.84 -1.86
CA TYR A 252 -0.63 12.10 -1.46
C TYR A 252 -1.32 13.34 -2.05
N ALA A 253 -1.68 13.33 -3.33
CA ALA A 253 -2.43 14.43 -3.95
C ALA A 253 -3.78 14.67 -3.24
N GLY A 254 -4.50 13.58 -2.92
CA GLY A 254 -5.71 13.63 -2.11
C GLY A 254 -5.47 14.18 -0.69
N MET A 255 -4.40 13.72 0.00
CA MET A 255 -4.03 14.22 1.33
C MET A 255 -3.77 15.73 1.34
N MET A 256 -3.41 16.31 0.20
CA MET A 256 -3.20 17.75 0.04
C MET A 256 -4.43 18.54 -0.40
N THR A 257 -5.52 17.91 -0.90
CA THR A 257 -6.66 18.61 -1.52
C THR A 257 -7.18 19.80 -0.70
N GLU A 258 -7.58 19.57 0.56
CA GLU A 258 -8.08 20.64 1.44
C GLU A 258 -6.97 21.35 2.22
N ILE A 259 -5.76 20.80 2.29
CA ILE A 259 -4.63 21.34 3.05
C ILE A 259 -3.86 22.40 2.26
N GLN A 260 -3.69 22.20 0.95
CA GLN A 260 -2.85 23.03 0.08
C GLN A 260 -3.21 24.53 0.11
N PRO A 261 -4.50 24.96 0.10
CA PRO A 261 -4.84 26.38 0.15
C PRO A 261 -4.31 27.12 1.39
N TYR A 262 -4.10 26.41 2.49
CA TYR A 262 -3.54 26.95 3.73
C TYR A 262 -2.01 26.84 3.80
N VAL A 263 -1.40 25.95 3.01
CA VAL A 263 0.05 25.95 2.76
C VAL A 263 0.41 27.15 1.88
N ASP A 264 -0.38 27.42 0.85
CA ASP A 264 -0.19 28.54 -0.09
C ASP A 264 -0.40 29.91 0.58
N SER A 265 -1.29 30.01 1.57
CA SER A 265 -1.44 31.22 2.40
C SER A 265 -0.32 31.39 3.44
N GLY A 266 0.39 30.31 3.76
CA GLY A 266 1.38 30.24 4.84
C GLY A 266 0.77 30.07 6.25
N ASP A 267 -0.51 29.77 6.37
CA ASP A 267 -1.17 29.46 7.64
C ASP A 267 -0.79 28.05 8.16
N ILE A 268 -0.73 27.07 7.26
CA ILE A 268 -0.15 25.73 7.51
C ILE A 268 1.30 25.72 7.03
N LYS A 269 2.19 25.18 7.88
CA LYS A 269 3.59 24.94 7.53
C LYS A 269 3.88 23.44 7.55
N ILE A 270 4.20 22.87 6.40
CA ILE A 270 4.77 21.52 6.34
C ILE A 270 6.19 21.59 6.89
N VAL A 271 6.43 20.97 8.06
CA VAL A 271 7.74 20.98 8.73
C VAL A 271 8.61 19.78 8.37
N LEU A 272 7.98 18.69 7.91
CA LEU A 272 8.63 17.51 7.35
C LEU A 272 7.64 16.76 6.45
N GLU A 273 8.09 16.38 5.27
CA GLU A 273 7.41 15.45 4.36
C GLU A 273 8.40 14.34 4.00
N GLN A 274 8.04 13.07 4.19
CA GLN A 274 8.89 11.92 3.89
C GLN A 274 8.07 10.69 3.47
N ASN A 275 8.74 9.72 2.84
CA ASN A 275 8.21 8.39 2.56
C ASN A 275 8.69 7.37 3.62
N CYS A 276 7.85 6.39 3.94
CA CYS A 276 8.17 5.27 4.83
C CYS A 276 8.38 3.99 4.01
N THR A 277 9.63 3.56 3.86
CA THR A 277 10.01 2.35 3.11
C THR A 277 9.36 1.10 3.69
N ASP A 278 8.84 0.23 2.81
CA ASP A 278 8.01 -0.94 3.11
C ASP A 278 6.83 -0.63 4.07
N TRP A 279 6.33 0.62 4.07
CA TRP A 279 5.28 1.13 4.96
C TRP A 279 5.60 1.01 6.48
N LYS A 280 6.89 0.87 6.82
CA LYS A 280 7.34 0.50 8.17
C LYS A 280 7.14 1.59 9.23
N ALA A 281 6.63 1.14 10.38
CA ALA A 281 6.54 1.94 11.60
C ALA A 281 7.91 2.46 12.05
N GLU A 282 8.99 1.71 11.85
CA GLU A 282 10.35 2.12 12.22
C GLU A 282 10.87 3.31 11.42
N GLU A 283 10.45 3.49 10.16
CA GLU A 283 10.75 4.70 9.39
C GLU A 283 9.91 5.88 9.89
N ALA A 284 8.61 5.65 10.13
CA ALA A 284 7.71 6.64 10.69
C ALA A 284 8.19 7.17 12.07
N MET A 285 8.75 6.30 12.93
CA MET A 285 9.38 6.69 14.20
C MET A 285 10.55 7.67 13.99
N LYS A 286 11.49 7.36 13.08
CA LYS A 286 12.65 8.23 12.78
C LYS A 286 12.20 9.59 12.25
N HIS A 287 11.22 9.61 11.36
CA HIS A 287 10.67 10.83 10.79
C HIS A 287 9.94 11.67 11.85
N ALA A 288 9.16 11.04 12.74
CA ALA A 288 8.50 11.72 13.85
C ALA A 288 9.49 12.29 14.89
N GLU A 289 10.51 11.53 15.28
CA GLU A 289 11.59 12.03 16.14
C GLU A 289 12.32 13.22 15.51
N SER A 290 12.55 13.18 14.20
CA SER A 290 13.20 14.26 13.45
C SER A 290 12.33 15.51 13.38
N ALA A 291 11.04 15.38 13.03
CA ALA A 291 10.10 16.50 12.98
C ALA A 291 9.92 17.16 14.35
N LEU A 292 9.70 16.37 15.40
CA LEU A 292 9.57 16.87 16.79
C LEU A 292 10.88 17.51 17.29
N THR A 293 12.05 17.07 16.81
CA THR A 293 13.33 17.73 17.12
C THR A 293 13.46 19.07 16.39
N LEU A 294 13.07 19.13 15.10
CA LEU A 294 13.11 20.35 14.28
C LEU A 294 12.18 21.46 14.78
N THR A 295 11.04 21.10 15.40
CA THR A 295 10.06 22.05 15.94
C THR A 295 10.06 22.18 17.46
N ASN A 296 11.02 21.59 18.19
CA ASN A 296 11.01 21.58 19.67
C ASN A 296 9.68 21.00 20.25
N ASN A 297 9.12 20.00 19.58
CA ASN A 297 7.83 19.33 19.82
C ASN A 297 6.57 20.15 19.44
N GLU A 298 6.72 21.30 18.78
CA GLU A 298 5.61 22.08 18.24
C GLU A 298 5.16 21.48 16.90
N VAL A 299 4.43 20.37 16.93
CA VAL A 299 3.71 19.77 15.78
C VAL A 299 2.25 19.61 16.16
N ASP A 300 1.34 20.05 15.29
CA ASP A 300 -0.10 20.03 15.53
C ASP A 300 -0.77 18.81 14.87
N VAL A 301 -0.29 18.41 13.69
CA VAL A 301 -0.86 17.32 12.88
C VAL A 301 0.23 16.44 12.25
N PHE A 302 0.08 15.12 12.37
CA PHE A 302 0.72 14.12 11.52
C PHE A 302 -0.30 13.51 10.55
N VAL A 303 -0.18 13.84 9.27
CA VAL A 303 -0.94 13.22 8.18
C VAL A 303 -0.21 11.94 7.77
N CYS A 304 -0.53 10.85 8.45
CA CYS A 304 0.00 9.52 8.17
C CYS A 304 -0.88 8.82 7.12
N MET A 305 -0.27 8.34 6.03
CA MET A 305 -0.97 7.72 4.90
C MET A 305 -1.64 6.38 5.26
N ASN A 306 -1.15 5.64 6.27
CA ASN A 306 -1.86 4.47 6.78
C ASN A 306 -1.63 4.19 8.28
N ASP A 307 -2.34 3.21 8.81
CA ASP A 307 -2.35 2.82 10.23
C ASP A 307 -1.02 2.24 10.73
N GLY A 308 -0.25 1.57 9.86
CA GLY A 308 1.11 1.11 10.15
C GLY A 308 2.06 2.28 10.39
N ILE A 309 2.06 3.27 9.49
CA ILE A 309 2.81 4.53 9.64
C ILE A 309 2.35 5.31 10.88
N ALA A 310 1.03 5.41 11.11
CA ALA A 310 0.46 6.08 12.28
C ALA A 310 0.91 5.43 13.60
N SER A 311 1.09 4.10 13.64
CA SER A 311 1.55 3.39 14.82
C SER A 311 2.95 3.83 15.27
N GLY A 312 3.87 4.04 14.32
CA GLY A 312 5.24 4.50 14.59
C GLY A 312 5.26 5.94 15.12
N VAL A 313 4.46 6.82 14.53
CA VAL A 313 4.28 8.21 15.03
C VAL A 313 3.76 8.20 16.45
N ILE A 314 2.69 7.45 16.73
CA ILE A 314 2.06 7.42 18.06
C ILE A 314 3.01 6.84 19.12
N ALA A 315 3.80 5.83 18.79
CA ALA A 315 4.84 5.30 19.69
C ALA A 315 5.89 6.35 20.10
N VAL A 316 6.22 7.31 19.23
CA VAL A 316 7.08 8.45 19.57
C VAL A 316 6.33 9.49 20.38
N LEU A 317 5.09 9.84 19.98
CA LEU A 317 4.25 10.80 20.70
C LEU A 317 3.95 10.35 22.14
N GLU A 318 3.75 9.06 22.40
CA GLU A 318 3.59 8.50 23.74
C GLU A 318 4.84 8.74 24.61
N GLN A 319 6.04 8.46 24.08
CA GLN A 319 7.31 8.70 24.77
C GLN A 319 7.56 10.19 25.10
N LYS A 320 7.04 11.11 24.28
CA LYS A 320 7.10 12.57 24.53
C LYS A 320 5.94 13.08 25.42
N GLY A 321 4.94 12.25 25.74
CA GLY A 321 3.72 12.67 26.43
C GLY A 321 2.80 13.57 25.59
N LEU A 322 2.80 13.37 24.27
CA LEU A 322 2.06 14.14 23.25
C LEU A 322 0.93 13.37 22.58
N ALA A 323 0.85 12.05 22.77
CA ALA A 323 -0.23 11.22 22.21
C ALA A 323 -1.60 11.71 22.73
N GLY A 324 -2.58 11.82 21.82
CA GLY A 324 -3.90 12.40 22.11
C GLY A 324 -3.90 13.93 22.33
N LYS A 325 -2.79 14.63 22.03
CA LYS A 325 -2.73 16.10 21.93
C LYS A 325 -2.46 16.56 20.50
N VAL A 326 -1.56 15.84 19.82
CA VAL A 326 -1.25 16.01 18.40
C VAL A 326 -2.21 15.14 17.59
N ILE A 327 -2.74 15.67 16.48
CA ILE A 327 -3.65 14.93 15.60
C ILE A 327 -2.87 13.91 14.79
N VAL A 328 -3.39 12.69 14.65
CA VAL A 328 -2.79 11.63 13.83
C VAL A 328 -3.89 10.94 13.02
N THR A 329 -3.78 10.98 11.70
CA THR A 329 -4.67 10.25 10.77
C THR A 329 -4.20 8.82 10.53
N GLY A 330 -4.99 8.02 9.81
CA GLY A 330 -4.58 6.70 9.33
C GLY A 330 -5.55 6.15 8.28
N MET A 331 -5.28 4.93 7.82
CA MET A 331 -6.04 4.18 6.79
C MET A 331 -5.81 2.69 7.04
N ASP A 332 -6.75 1.85 6.60
CA ASP A 332 -6.78 0.38 6.62
C ASP A 332 -7.63 -0.22 7.76
N SER A 333 -7.96 0.59 8.78
CA SER A 333 -8.77 0.18 9.94
C SER A 333 -8.20 -1.03 10.68
N GLU A 334 -6.88 -1.06 10.85
CA GLU A 334 -6.18 -2.13 11.57
C GLU A 334 -6.74 -2.28 12.99
N GLY A 335 -6.76 -3.51 13.53
CA GLY A 335 -7.27 -3.77 14.87
C GLY A 335 -6.50 -2.99 15.95
N ALA A 336 -5.20 -2.76 15.72
CA ALA A 336 -4.39 -1.87 16.54
C ALA A 336 -4.82 -0.40 16.43
N ALA A 337 -5.17 0.09 15.24
CA ALA A 337 -5.61 1.46 15.01
C ALA A 337 -7.00 1.75 15.59
N LEU A 338 -7.96 0.84 15.43
CA LEU A 338 -9.29 0.97 16.02
C LEU A 338 -9.22 1.11 17.55
N ARG A 339 -8.30 0.37 18.21
CA ARG A 339 -7.99 0.56 19.63
C ARG A 339 -7.41 1.95 19.93
N ARG A 340 -6.49 2.47 19.11
CA ARG A 340 -5.91 3.84 19.26
C ARG A 340 -6.95 4.94 19.03
N VAL A 341 -7.89 4.77 18.09
CA VAL A 341 -9.01 5.69 17.84
C VAL A 341 -10.01 5.66 19.00
N MET A 342 -10.35 4.48 19.53
CA MET A 342 -11.17 4.36 20.75
C MET A 342 -10.48 4.98 21.97
N ALA A 343 -9.16 4.85 22.10
CA ALA A 343 -8.37 5.50 23.15
C ALA A 343 -8.23 7.03 22.96
N GLY A 344 -8.36 7.52 21.72
CA GLY A 344 -8.11 8.92 21.36
C GLY A 344 -6.62 9.27 21.18
N THR A 345 -5.73 8.28 21.02
CA THR A 345 -4.31 8.51 20.68
C THR A 345 -4.06 8.55 19.17
N GLN A 346 -4.98 8.00 18.38
CA GLN A 346 -5.15 8.26 16.95
C GLN A 346 -6.49 8.99 16.75
N SER A 347 -6.58 9.90 15.79
CA SER A 347 -7.77 10.76 15.62
C SER A 347 -8.83 10.10 14.73
N MET A 348 -8.38 9.45 13.65
CA MET A 348 -9.23 8.67 12.74
C MET A 348 -8.43 7.56 12.04
N THR A 349 -9.15 6.65 11.39
CA THR A 349 -8.64 5.78 10.32
C THR A 349 -9.67 5.75 9.19
N ILE A 350 -9.37 5.08 8.07
CA ILE A 350 -10.27 4.91 6.93
C ILE A 350 -10.58 3.43 6.75
N TYR A 351 -11.87 3.10 6.67
CA TYR A 351 -12.38 1.78 6.34
C TYR A 351 -12.56 1.63 4.83
N LYS A 352 -12.19 0.46 4.31
CA LYS A 352 -12.41 0.00 2.92
C LYS A 352 -13.14 -1.34 2.99
N ASP A 353 -14.11 -1.60 2.11
CA ASP A 353 -14.76 -2.91 2.06
C ASP A 353 -13.87 -3.96 1.38
N ILE A 354 -12.99 -4.56 2.17
CA ILE A 354 -12.09 -5.64 1.76
C ILE A 354 -12.87 -6.91 1.38
N THR A 355 -14.05 -7.15 1.96
CA THR A 355 -14.90 -8.30 1.62
C THR A 355 -15.44 -8.19 0.20
N GLN A 356 -15.93 -7.00 -0.16
CA GLN A 356 -16.35 -6.69 -1.54
C GLN A 356 -15.16 -6.70 -2.49
N MET A 357 -14.03 -6.09 -2.11
CA MET A 357 -12.79 -6.09 -2.90
C MET A 357 -12.35 -7.50 -3.31
N ILE A 358 -12.31 -8.44 -2.36
CA ILE A 358 -11.90 -9.83 -2.58
C ILE A 358 -12.88 -10.56 -3.51
N GLN A 359 -14.19 -10.36 -3.29
CA GLN A 359 -15.22 -10.98 -4.13
C GLN A 359 -15.13 -10.47 -5.57
N GLU A 360 -14.91 -9.18 -5.80
CA GLU A 360 -14.79 -8.60 -7.14
C GLU A 360 -13.45 -8.90 -7.83
N LEU A 361 -12.35 -9.05 -7.10
CA LEU A 361 -11.08 -9.54 -7.64
C LEU A 361 -11.22 -10.98 -8.15
N ALA A 362 -11.87 -11.85 -7.36
CA ALA A 362 -12.20 -13.20 -7.78
C ALA A 362 -13.18 -13.19 -8.98
N ASN A 363 -14.23 -12.37 -8.95
CA ASN A 363 -15.19 -12.23 -10.06
C ASN A 363 -14.50 -11.81 -11.35
N SER A 364 -13.68 -10.76 -11.29
CA SER A 364 -12.95 -10.21 -12.43
C SER A 364 -11.98 -11.25 -13.04
N CYS A 365 -11.35 -12.08 -12.20
CA CYS A 365 -10.52 -13.20 -12.65
C CYS A 365 -11.33 -14.23 -13.45
N LEU A 366 -12.51 -14.63 -12.95
CA LEU A 366 -13.39 -15.58 -13.65
C LEU A 366 -14.02 -14.97 -14.90
N ALA A 367 -14.42 -13.70 -14.84
CA ALA A 367 -15.04 -12.96 -15.94
C ALA A 367 -14.08 -12.85 -17.12
N ALA A 368 -12.84 -12.40 -16.86
CA ALA A 368 -11.78 -12.34 -17.85
C ALA A 368 -11.42 -13.73 -18.43
N LYS A 369 -11.54 -14.81 -17.62
CA LYS A 369 -11.29 -16.18 -18.09
C LYS A 369 -12.38 -16.72 -19.00
N LEU A 370 -13.65 -16.47 -18.67
CA LEU A 370 -14.79 -17.08 -19.36
C LEU A 370 -15.40 -16.20 -20.46
N GLY A 371 -14.91 -14.97 -20.65
CA GLY A 371 -15.46 -14.04 -21.64
C GLY A 371 -16.88 -13.60 -21.29
N VAL A 372 -17.12 -13.36 -20.00
CA VAL A 372 -18.35 -12.78 -19.46
C VAL A 372 -18.06 -11.41 -18.86
N LYS A 373 -19.11 -10.61 -18.64
CA LYS A 373 -19.00 -9.33 -17.94
C LYS A 373 -18.43 -9.51 -16.53
N PRO A 374 -17.76 -8.47 -15.98
CA PRO A 374 -17.48 -8.43 -14.55
C PRO A 374 -18.80 -8.32 -13.76
N HIS A 375 -18.81 -8.75 -12.50
CA HIS A 375 -20.03 -8.76 -11.67
C HIS A 375 -20.46 -7.35 -11.24
N LEU A 376 -19.51 -6.53 -10.81
CA LEU A 376 -19.67 -5.07 -10.81
C LEU A 376 -19.01 -4.48 -12.06
N GLU A 377 -19.72 -3.61 -12.77
CA GLU A 377 -19.13 -2.89 -13.90
C GLU A 377 -18.08 -1.87 -13.39
N PRO A 378 -16.88 -1.83 -14.01
CA PRO A 378 -15.94 -0.73 -13.86
C PRO A 378 -16.60 0.64 -13.96
N ASN A 379 -16.21 1.55 -13.06
CA ASN A 379 -16.74 2.92 -12.99
C ASN A 379 -15.74 3.98 -13.46
N TYR A 380 -14.45 3.64 -13.55
CA TYR A 380 -13.41 4.50 -14.12
C TYR A 380 -12.33 3.71 -14.86
N THR A 381 -11.36 4.43 -15.44
CA THR A 381 -10.16 3.86 -16.04
C THR A 381 -8.91 4.51 -15.47
N VAL A 382 -7.86 3.69 -15.26
CA VAL A 382 -6.51 4.16 -14.95
C VAL A 382 -5.63 3.83 -16.16
N ASP A 383 -4.88 4.80 -16.67
CA ASP A 383 -3.86 4.52 -17.68
C ASP A 383 -2.60 4.00 -17.00
N ASN A 384 -2.11 2.83 -17.40
CA ASN A 384 -0.90 2.22 -16.84
C ASN A 384 0.30 2.26 -17.80
N GLY A 385 0.25 3.05 -18.88
CA GLY A 385 1.31 3.12 -19.91
C GLY A 385 1.13 2.11 -21.05
N TYR A 386 0.55 0.94 -20.77
CA TYR A 386 0.06 0.01 -21.81
C TYR A 386 -1.33 0.43 -22.31
N GLY A 387 -2.16 0.97 -21.43
CA GLY A 387 -3.39 1.69 -21.80
C GLY A 387 -4.37 1.84 -20.65
N LYS A 388 -5.60 2.26 -20.98
CA LYS A 388 -6.70 2.46 -20.04
C LYS A 388 -7.24 1.14 -19.49
N ILE A 389 -6.85 0.79 -18.27
CA ILE A 389 -7.28 -0.41 -17.55
C ILE A 389 -8.68 -0.17 -16.94
N PRO A 390 -9.68 -1.03 -17.21
CA PRO A 390 -11.01 -0.92 -16.58
C PRO A 390 -10.89 -1.12 -15.08
N THR A 391 -11.34 -0.14 -14.28
CA THR A 391 -11.17 -0.14 -12.83
C THR A 391 -12.51 -0.11 -12.09
N ILE A 392 -12.64 -1.01 -11.11
CA ILE A 392 -13.76 -1.10 -10.17
C ILE A 392 -13.34 -0.41 -8.86
N SER A 393 -13.95 0.74 -8.54
CA SER A 393 -13.81 1.35 -7.20
C SER A 393 -14.81 0.77 -6.22
N MET A 394 -14.33 0.21 -5.11
CA MET A 394 -15.12 0.09 -3.88
C MET A 394 -15.13 1.44 -3.13
N GLY A 395 -16.10 1.64 -2.24
CA GLY A 395 -16.17 2.84 -1.38
C GLY A 395 -15.24 2.78 -0.16
N ALA A 396 -15.02 3.95 0.45
CA ALA A 396 -14.35 4.10 1.74
C ALA A 396 -15.12 5.03 2.68
N GLN A 397 -14.85 4.92 3.99
CA GLN A 397 -15.50 5.74 5.04
C GLN A 397 -14.50 6.10 6.15
N ILE A 398 -14.55 7.35 6.62
CA ILE A 398 -13.77 7.79 7.79
C ILE A 398 -14.33 7.14 9.06
N ILE A 399 -13.49 6.39 9.77
CA ILE A 399 -13.76 5.89 11.11
C ILE A 399 -13.19 6.85 12.16
N THR A 400 -14.08 7.30 13.04
CA THR A 400 -13.76 8.00 14.29
C THR A 400 -14.29 7.19 15.48
N LYS A 401 -14.01 7.66 16.69
CA LYS A 401 -14.54 7.07 17.93
C LYS A 401 -16.08 7.03 17.97
N ASP A 402 -16.74 8.00 17.35
CA ASP A 402 -18.18 8.19 17.49
C ASP A 402 -19.00 7.37 16.47
N ASN A 403 -18.42 6.97 15.34
CA ASN A 403 -19.11 6.24 14.27
C ASN A 403 -18.63 4.79 14.05
N MET A 404 -17.51 4.35 14.66
CA MET A 404 -16.94 3.02 14.40
C MET A 404 -17.91 1.85 14.61
N ASN A 405 -18.80 1.95 15.60
CA ASN A 405 -19.80 0.93 15.89
C ASN A 405 -20.80 0.75 14.74
N ASP A 406 -21.18 1.84 14.05
CA ASP A 406 -22.17 1.82 12.98
C ASP A 406 -21.54 1.43 11.65
N ILE A 407 -20.31 1.88 11.36
CA ILE A 407 -19.57 1.53 10.14
C ILE A 407 -19.15 0.06 10.13
N LEU A 408 -18.64 -0.46 11.26
CA LEU A 408 -18.10 -1.83 11.32
C LEU A 408 -19.15 -2.90 11.61
N LYS A 409 -20.40 -2.51 11.94
CA LYS A 409 -21.48 -3.39 12.40
C LYS A 409 -21.70 -4.65 11.57
N ASP A 410 -21.66 -4.50 10.25
CA ASP A 410 -21.92 -5.56 9.27
C ASP A 410 -20.66 -5.85 8.42
N SER A 411 -19.47 -5.48 8.92
CA SER A 411 -18.16 -5.62 8.25
C SER A 411 -17.46 -6.95 8.56
N TYR A 412 -16.27 -7.17 7.98
CA TYR A 412 -15.38 -8.28 8.36
C TYR A 412 -14.69 -8.08 9.73
N ILE A 413 -14.77 -6.88 10.32
CA ILE A 413 -14.08 -6.56 11.58
C ILE A 413 -15.03 -6.79 12.76
N ASN A 414 -14.77 -7.83 13.55
CA ASN A 414 -15.45 -8.05 14.82
C ASN A 414 -14.96 -7.04 15.88
N LEU A 415 -15.58 -5.86 15.91
CA LEU A 415 -15.16 -4.75 16.77
C LEU A 415 -15.17 -5.11 18.28
N ASP A 416 -16.13 -5.92 18.74
CA ASP A 416 -16.18 -6.39 20.14
C ASP A 416 -14.94 -7.22 20.51
N GLU A 417 -14.42 -8.02 19.57
CA GLU A 417 -13.20 -8.84 19.74
C GLU A 417 -11.94 -7.97 19.65
N VAL A 418 -11.86 -7.08 18.66
CA VAL A 418 -10.77 -6.10 18.51
C VAL A 418 -10.60 -5.22 19.76
N LEU A 419 -11.70 -4.83 20.42
CA LEU A 419 -11.67 -4.06 21.66
C LEU A 419 -11.53 -4.92 22.92
N ALA A 420 -11.80 -6.23 22.88
CA ALA A 420 -11.67 -7.12 24.03
C ALA A 420 -10.21 -7.29 24.49
N ASP A 421 -9.27 -7.34 23.55
CA ASP A 421 -7.81 -7.49 23.77
C ASP A 421 -7.11 -6.28 24.43
N SER A 422 -7.88 -5.31 24.93
CA SER A 422 -7.38 -4.08 25.58
C SER A 422 -7.34 -4.13 27.13
N LYS A 423 -7.43 -5.32 27.74
CA LYS A 423 -7.70 -5.52 29.18
C LYS A 423 -6.67 -6.35 29.93
#